data_AF-A0A8X6JJH5-F1
#
_entry.id   AF-A0A8X6JJH5-F1
#
_cell.length_a   1.000
_cell.length_b   1.000
_cell.length_c   1.000
_cell.angle_alpha   90.00
_cell.angle_beta   90.00
_cell.angle_gamma   90.00
#
_symmetry.space_group_name_H-M   'P 1'
#
loop_
_entity.id
_entity.type
_entity.pdbx_description
1 polymer ?
#
loop_
_entity_poly.entity_id
_entity_poly.type
_entity_poly.pdbx_seq_one_letter_code
_entity_poly.pdbx_strand_id
1 'polypeptide(L)'
;MILWRRLLSPIESALVMLVNVGHVFKSYGQHLKACAAMVRMRLYEVLSLLPPRSFEGTYNSLLRLLVAEFTLTENPANTTTSLLRSLCHANDSIILGFWLQDTDHKAIEDQMEPNRKLDRDNVSI
;
A
#
# COMPACT_ATOMS: atom_id res chain seq x y z
N MET A 1 -6.66 28.51 10.78
CA MET A 1 -5.23 28.48 10.43
C MET A 1 -4.33 27.77 11.46
N ILE A 2 -4.64 27.84 12.77
CA ILE A 2 -3.81 27.24 13.85
C ILE A 2 -3.86 25.70 13.87
N LEU A 3 -5.03 25.09 13.63
CA LEU A 3 -5.19 23.62 13.64
C LEU A 3 -4.29 22.93 12.60
N TRP A 4 -4.24 23.46 11.37
CA TRP A 4 -3.40 22.95 10.29
C TRP A 4 -1.91 22.96 10.65
N ARG A 5 -1.42 24.05 11.26
CA ARG A 5 -0.02 24.16 11.69
C ARG A 5 0.34 23.18 12.80
N ARG A 6 -0.60 22.88 13.71
CA ARG A 6 -0.40 21.88 14.77
C ARG A 6 -0.39 20.45 14.25
N LEU A 7 -1.05 20.18 13.13
CA LEU A 7 -1.05 18.86 12.49
C LEU A 7 0.21 18.60 11.64
N LEU A 8 0.86 19.63 11.12
CA LEU A 8 2.04 19.44 10.25
C LEU A 8 3.22 18.80 10.98
N SER A 9 3.52 19.22 12.21
CA SER A 9 4.63 18.65 12.99
C SER A 9 4.53 17.14 13.24
N PRO A 10 3.37 16.58 13.68
CA PRO A 10 3.25 15.12 13.81
C PRO A 10 3.24 14.39 12.46
N ILE A 11 2.75 15.00 11.38
CA ILE A 11 2.82 14.44 10.03
C ILE A 11 4.27 14.32 9.55
N GLU A 12 5.05 15.39 9.70
CA GLU A 12 6.48 15.43 9.40
C GLU A 12 7.24 14.38 10.20
N SER A 13 6.96 14.28 11.50
CA SER A 13 7.57 13.29 12.38
C SER A 13 7.24 11.86 11.96
N ALA A 14 5.99 11.59 11.60
CA ALA A 14 5.56 10.28 11.10
C ALA A 14 6.23 9.93 9.76
N LEU A 15 6.36 10.89 8.84
CA LEU A 15 7.06 10.71 7.56
C LEU A 15 8.52 10.33 7.79
N VAL A 16 9.24 11.09 8.62
CA VAL A 16 10.65 10.83 8.93
C VAL A 16 10.80 9.47 9.60
N MET A 17 9.92 9.12 10.54
CA MET A 17 9.92 7.81 11.18
C MET A 17 9.73 6.69 10.14
N LEU A 18 8.73 6.80 9.26
CA LEU A 18 8.42 5.78 8.25
C LEU A 18 9.53 5.61 7.21
N VAL A 19 10.21 6.68 6.82
CA VAL A 19 11.38 6.60 5.91
C VAL A 19 12.52 5.79 6.54
N ASN A 20 12.67 5.83 7.86
CA ASN A 20 13.78 5.17 8.56
C ASN A 20 13.38 3.84 9.25
N VAL A 21 12.10 3.45 9.17
CA VAL A 21 11.56 2.30 9.92
C VAL A 21 12.15 0.96 9.48
N GLY A 22 12.67 0.87 8.25
CA GLY A 22 13.33 -0.34 7.72
C GLY A 22 14.50 -0.80 8.60
N HIS A 23 15.26 0.14 9.17
CA HIS A 23 16.35 -0.18 10.11
C HIS A 23 15.82 -0.80 11.41
N VAL A 24 14.67 -0.32 11.90
CA VAL A 24 14.03 -0.83 13.12
C VAL A 24 13.55 -2.27 12.91
N PHE A 25 13.02 -2.61 11.73
CA PHE A 25 12.63 -3.99 11.42
C PHE A 25 13.79 -4.98 11.46
N LYS A 26 15.00 -4.55 11.05
CA LYS A 26 16.20 -5.39 11.12
C LYS A 26 16.60 -5.67 12.57
N SER A 27 16.43 -4.69 13.46
CA SER A 27 16.81 -4.80 14.88
C SER A 27 15.78 -5.52 15.75
N TYR A 28 14.49 -5.33 15.48
CA TYR A 28 13.40 -5.81 16.34
C TYR A 28 12.53 -6.89 15.71
N GLY A 29 12.61 -7.11 14.40
CA GLY A 29 11.90 -8.18 13.69
C GLY A 29 10.59 -7.73 13.04
N GLN A 30 9.96 -8.69 12.34
CA GLN A 30 8.88 -8.42 11.39
C GLN A 30 7.52 -8.11 12.03
N HIS A 31 7.33 -8.36 13.33
CA HIS A 31 6.06 -8.12 14.03
C HIS A 31 5.63 -6.64 14.02
N LEU A 32 6.58 -5.72 13.83
CA LEU A 32 6.31 -4.28 13.70
C LEU A 32 5.76 -3.87 12.34
N LYS A 33 5.85 -4.73 11.31
CA LYS A 33 5.44 -4.41 9.93
C LYS A 33 3.97 -4.03 9.83
N ALA A 34 3.10 -4.74 10.55
CA ALA A 34 1.66 -4.48 10.55
C ALA A 34 1.34 -3.09 11.14
N CYS A 35 1.97 -2.74 12.27
CA CYS A 35 1.81 -1.42 12.90
C CYS A 35 2.34 -0.32 11.98
N ALA A 36 3.51 -0.51 11.36
CA ALA A 36 4.08 0.47 10.43
C ALA A 36 3.22 0.65 9.17
N ALA A 37 2.63 -0.43 8.64
CA ALA A 37 1.66 -0.35 7.55
C ALA A 37 0.42 0.46 7.97
N MET A 38 -0.12 0.22 9.17
CA MET A 38 -1.26 0.97 9.68
C MET A 38 -0.96 2.47 9.80
N VAL A 39 0.20 2.84 10.35
CA VAL A 39 0.62 4.25 10.43
C VAL A 39 0.76 4.86 9.04
N ARG A 40 1.35 4.12 8.09
CA ARG A 40 1.50 4.57 6.69
C ARG A 40 0.15 4.82 6.02
N MET A 41 -0.79 3.89 6.16
CA MET A 41 -2.15 4.02 5.62
C MET A 41 -2.84 5.27 6.17
N ARG A 42 -2.84 5.46 7.50
CA ARG A 42 -3.46 6.63 8.15
C ARG A 42 -2.78 7.94 7.75
N LEU A 43 -1.47 7.93 7.58
CA LEU A 43 -0.73 9.10 7.11
C LEU A 43 -1.18 9.52 5.71
N TYR A 44 -1.31 8.58 4.77
CA TYR A 44 -1.78 8.89 3.42
C TYR A 44 -3.22 9.41 3.41
N GLU A 45 -4.11 8.83 4.22
CA GLU A 45 -5.48 9.34 4.38
C GLU A 45 -5.47 10.79 4.85
N VAL A 46 -4.69 11.13 5.87
CA VAL A 46 -4.57 12.50 6.37
C VAL A 46 -4.00 13.44 5.31
N LEU A 47 -2.94 13.03 4.60
CA LEU A 47 -2.35 13.82 3.51
C LEU A 47 -3.35 14.08 2.37
N SER A 48 -4.24 13.13 2.07
CA SER A 48 -5.27 13.29 1.03
C SER A 48 -6.33 14.34 1.37
N LEU A 49 -6.53 14.63 2.67
CA LEU A 49 -7.47 15.64 3.16
C LEU A 49 -6.84 17.04 3.27
N LEU A 50 -5.52 17.14 3.09
CA LEU A 50 -4.77 18.38 3.22
C LEU A 50 -4.55 19.04 1.85
N PRO A 51 -4.61 20.38 1.75
CA PRO A 51 -4.15 21.07 0.55
C PRO A 51 -2.67 20.74 0.30
N PRO A 52 -2.25 20.32 -0.91
CA PRO A 52 -0.88 19.86 -1.18
C PRO A 52 0.20 20.85 -0.76
N ARG A 53 -0.05 22.16 -0.97
CA ARG A 53 0.86 23.26 -0.58
C ARG A 53 1.16 23.30 0.93
N SER A 54 0.36 22.65 1.76
CA SER A 54 0.54 22.65 3.22
C SER A 54 1.73 21.80 3.66
N PHE A 55 2.12 20.79 2.87
CA PHE A 55 3.17 19.83 3.21
C PHE A 55 4.27 19.73 2.14
N GLU A 56 4.42 20.77 1.32
CA GLU A 56 5.40 20.86 0.23
C GLU A 56 6.85 20.57 0.71
N GLY A 57 7.20 21.03 1.91
CA GLY A 57 8.50 20.77 2.53
C GLY A 57 8.81 19.28 2.79
N THR A 58 7.81 18.41 2.71
CA THR A 58 7.95 16.97 2.99
C THR A 58 7.91 16.10 1.74
N TYR A 59 7.72 16.69 0.55
CA TYR A 59 7.55 15.95 -0.70
C TYR A 59 8.68 14.97 -1.01
N ASN A 60 9.94 15.32 -0.70
CA ASN A 60 11.06 14.41 -0.92
C ASN A 60 10.91 13.10 -0.12
N SER A 61 10.50 13.20 1.15
CA SER A 61 10.27 12.04 2.02
C SER A 61 9.03 11.26 1.58
N LEU A 62 7.96 11.95 1.22
CA LEU A 62 6.73 11.32 0.72
C LEU A 62 6.97 10.56 -0.59
N LEU A 63 7.69 11.17 -1.55
CA LEU A 63 8.03 10.54 -2.82
C LEU A 63 8.90 9.29 -2.60
N ARG A 64 9.87 9.33 -1.69
CA ARG A 64 10.66 8.15 -1.34
C ARG A 64 9.78 7.02 -0.80
N LEU A 65 8.82 7.35 0.07
CA LEU A 65 7.90 6.37 0.66
C LEU A 65 6.99 5.75 -0.42
N LEU A 66 6.43 6.57 -1.30
CA LEU A 66 5.59 6.13 -2.41
C LEU A 66 6.37 5.26 -3.41
N VAL A 67 7.58 5.68 -3.79
CA VAL A 67 8.45 4.88 -4.67
C VAL A 67 8.78 3.54 -4.02
N ALA A 68 9.17 3.52 -2.74
CA ALA A 68 9.49 2.28 -2.04
C ALA A 68 8.30 1.32 -1.95
N GLU A 69 7.10 1.87 -1.76
CA GLU A 69 5.86 1.10 -1.69
C GLU A 69 5.41 0.56 -3.05
N PHE A 70 5.49 1.37 -4.11
CA PHE A 70 5.18 0.90 -5.45
C PHE A 70 6.20 -0.13 -5.88
N THR A 71 7.49 0.20 -5.84
CA THR A 71 8.56 -0.68 -6.33
C THR A 71 8.81 -1.92 -5.49
N LEU A 72 8.19 -2.03 -4.30
CA LEU A 72 8.45 -3.08 -3.30
C LEU A 72 9.94 -3.26 -2.97
N THR A 73 10.76 -2.23 -3.18
CA THR A 73 12.24 -2.29 -3.13
C THR A 73 12.79 -2.79 -1.81
N GLU A 74 12.07 -2.58 -0.71
CA GLU A 74 12.50 -2.98 0.63
C GLU A 74 12.11 -4.44 0.96
N ASN A 75 10.95 -4.92 0.48
CA ASN A 75 10.48 -6.29 0.70
C ASN A 75 9.19 -6.58 -0.11
N PRO A 76 9.17 -7.56 -1.02
CA PRO A 76 7.98 -7.92 -1.80
C PRO A 76 6.84 -8.52 -0.96
N ALA A 77 7.10 -8.99 0.26
CA ALA A 77 6.08 -9.48 1.19
C ALA A 77 5.45 -8.37 2.06
N ASN A 78 5.74 -7.10 1.80
CA ASN A 78 5.13 -6.01 2.54
C ASN A 78 3.69 -5.73 2.08
N THR A 79 2.80 -5.46 3.02
CA THR A 79 1.44 -5.00 2.74
C THR A 79 1.47 -3.62 2.10
N THR A 80 0.90 -3.50 0.89
CA THR A 80 0.65 -2.21 0.24
C THR A 80 -0.46 -1.46 0.97
N THR A 81 -0.22 -0.18 1.22
CA THR A 81 -1.12 0.75 1.93
C THR A 81 -1.51 1.92 1.04
N SER A 82 -1.21 1.83 -0.25
CA SER A 82 -1.47 2.88 -1.23
C SER A 82 -2.96 3.16 -1.39
N LEU A 83 -3.30 4.44 -1.48
CA LEU A 83 -4.63 4.92 -1.85
C LEU A 83 -4.86 4.92 -3.37
N LEU A 84 -3.87 4.60 -4.21
CA LEU A 84 -4.02 4.67 -5.66
C LEU A 84 -5.19 3.82 -6.18
N ARG A 85 -5.43 2.65 -5.59
CA ARG A 85 -6.55 1.77 -5.99
C ARG A 85 -7.91 2.45 -5.86
N SER A 86 -8.11 3.27 -4.83
CA SER A 86 -9.37 3.97 -4.61
C SER A 86 -9.45 5.30 -5.35
N LEU A 87 -8.31 5.86 -5.78
CA LEU A 87 -8.22 7.12 -6.50
C LEU A 87 -8.23 6.96 -8.03
N CYS A 88 -7.83 5.80 -8.56
CA CYS A 88 -7.82 5.52 -9.99
C CYS A 88 -9.18 4.98 -10.47
N HIS A 89 -9.55 5.28 -11.72
CA HIS A 89 -10.74 4.68 -12.32
C HIS A 89 -10.52 3.18 -12.57
N ALA A 90 -11.61 2.40 -12.57
CA ALA A 90 -11.54 0.96 -12.80
C ALA A 90 -10.83 0.58 -14.12
N ASN A 91 -10.90 1.44 -15.15
CA ASN A 91 -10.21 1.23 -16.42
C ASN A 91 -8.70 1.53 -16.38
N ASP A 92 -8.24 2.31 -15.41
CA ASP A 92 -6.81 2.62 -15.21
C ASP A 92 -6.11 1.53 -14.38
N SER A 93 -6.90 0.60 -13.83
CA SER A 93 -6.41 -0.52 -13.02
C SER A 93 -5.48 -1.46 -13.80
N ILE A 94 -5.58 -1.50 -15.13
CA ILE A 94 -4.69 -2.29 -16.01
C ILE A 94 -3.25 -1.77 -15.93
N ILE A 95 -3.06 -0.45 -15.78
CA ILE A 95 -1.72 0.16 -15.61
C ILE A 95 -1.15 -0.17 -14.22
N LEU A 96 -2.03 -0.26 -13.22
CA LEU A 96 -1.70 -0.65 -11.84
C LEU A 96 -1.65 -2.17 -11.62
N GLY A 97 -2.08 -2.96 -12.61
CA GLY A 97 -2.43 -4.38 -12.49
C GLY A 97 -1.25 -5.31 -12.23
N PHE A 98 -0.02 -4.84 -12.43
CA PHE A 98 1.19 -5.58 -12.06
C PHE A 98 1.62 -5.39 -10.60
N TRP A 99 1.28 -4.24 -9.99
CA TRP A 99 1.75 -3.84 -8.66
C TRP A 99 0.85 -4.29 -7.52
N LEU A 100 -0.43 -4.51 -7.85
CA LEU A 100 -1.49 -4.70 -6.88
C LEU A 100 -1.94 -6.15 -6.78
N GLN A 101 -1.05 -7.05 -7.22
CA GLN A 101 -1.18 -8.50 -7.35
C GLN A 101 -2.31 -9.02 -6.44
N ASP A 102 -3.50 -9.15 -7.04
CA ASP A 102 -4.30 -10.33 -6.72
C ASP A 102 -3.33 -11.48 -7.01
N THR A 103 -2.72 -12.00 -5.95
CA THR A 103 -1.67 -13.03 -6.01
C THR A 103 -2.09 -14.10 -7.00
N ASP A 104 -1.14 -14.70 -7.74
CA ASP A 104 -1.38 -15.75 -8.74
C ASP A 104 -2.47 -16.76 -8.37
N HIS A 105 -2.72 -16.98 -7.08
CA HIS A 105 -3.90 -17.66 -6.54
C HIS A 105 -5.23 -17.37 -7.23
N LYS A 106 -5.61 -16.12 -7.51
CA LYS A 106 -6.90 -15.82 -8.13
C LYS A 106 -6.93 -16.20 -9.62
N ALA A 107 -5.82 -15.96 -10.32
CA ALA A 107 -5.66 -16.40 -11.71
C ALA A 107 -5.61 -17.93 -11.83
N ILE A 108 -4.96 -18.61 -10.88
CA ILE A 108 -4.93 -20.06 -10.75
C ILE A 108 -6.33 -20.60 -10.41
N GLU A 109 -7.08 -19.94 -9.52
CA GLU A 109 -8.44 -20.32 -9.16
C GLU A 109 -9.43 -20.17 -10.32
N ASP A 110 -9.37 -19.05 -11.05
CA ASP A 110 -10.17 -18.81 -12.25
C ASP A 110 -9.83 -19.80 -13.39
N GLN A 111 -8.58 -20.24 -13.50
CA GLN A 111 -8.18 -21.31 -14.42
C GLN A 111 -8.59 -22.71 -13.96
N MET A 112 -8.80 -22.93 -12.66
CA MET A 112 -9.27 -24.22 -12.11
C MET A 112 -10.80 -24.36 -12.08
N GLU A 113 -11.55 -23.26 -12.09
CA GLU A 113 -13.02 -23.22 -12.24
C GLU A 113 -13.58 -24.10 -13.38
N PRO A 114 -13.05 -24.07 -14.62
CA PRO A 114 -13.55 -24.93 -15.70
C PRO A 114 -13.33 -26.43 -15.43
N ASN A 115 -12.21 -26.82 -14.79
CA ASN A 115 -11.96 -28.22 -14.43
C ASN A 115 -12.88 -28.72 -13.31
N ARG A 116 -13.25 -27.86 -12.35
CA ARG A 116 -14.23 -28.22 -11.29
C ARG A 116 -15.63 -28.47 -11.84
N LYS A 117 -16.01 -27.80 -12.93
CA LYS A 117 -17.32 -27.98 -13.60
C LYS A 117 -17.38 -29.31 -14.33
N LEU A 118 -16.31 -29.68 -15.05
CA LEU A 118 -16.22 -31.01 -15.69
C LEU A 118 -16.23 -32.18 -14.68
N ASP A 119 -15.59 -32.03 -13.53
CA ASP A 119 -15.56 -33.09 -12.51
C ASP A 119 -16.95 -33.31 -11.88
N ARG A 120 -17.74 -32.24 -11.68
CA ARG A 120 -19.13 -32.36 -11.21
C ARG A 120 -20.05 -33.05 -12.23
N ASP A 121 -19.83 -32.81 -13.51
CA ASP A 121 -20.63 -33.41 -14.58
C ASP A 121 -20.27 -34.89 -14.80
N ASN A 122 -19.02 -35.29 -14.56
CA ASN A 122 -18.56 -36.68 -14.66
C ASN A 122 -18.92 -37.56 -13.45
N VAL A 123 -19.31 -36.97 -12.31
CA VAL A 123 -19.80 -37.71 -11.13
C VAL A 123 -21.34 -37.85 -11.14
N SER A 124 -22.01 -37.20 -12.09
CA SER A 124 -23.48 -37.21 -12.23
C SER A 124 -24.01 -38.20 -13.27
N ILE A 125 -23.23 -39.21 -13.66
CA ILE A 125 -23.65 -40.33 -14.52
C ILE A 125 -23.70 -41.62 -13.71
#